data_AF-A0A0F8ZT18-F1
#
_entry.id   AF-A0A0F8ZT18-F1
#
_cell.length_a   1.000
_cell.length_b   1.000
_cell.length_c   1.000
_cell.angle_alpha   90.00
_cell.angle_beta   90.00
_cell.angle_gamma   90.00
#
_symmetry.space_group_name_H-M   'P 1'
#
loop_
_entity.id
_entity.type
_entity.pdbx_description
1 polymer ?
#
loop_
_entity_poly.entity_id
_entity_poly.type
_entity_poly.pdbx_seq_one_letter_code
_entity_poly.pdbx_strand_id
1 'polypeptide(L)'
;MSDKLKLTIKQAQAITLLRSKALHVLLYGGARSGKTVAFLMAILYRANRFPGSRHLIARWRYSHAKTSIWRESLLPILKAHSEVPYKLFEADPVHVQFDNGSEIWIGGFEDKERVEKLLGHEYATIMFNEVSQIGYEAVTLGMSRLAQTIKGLVNKAYYDCNPPSPLHWAHKLFIEKVDPVSGERLQQPDLYRHLRMNPYDNEENLPENYIRDIL
;
A
#
# COMPACT_ATOMS: atom_id res chain seq x y z
N MET A 1 -3.64 -26.02 11.01
CA MET A 1 -2.66 -25.85 9.91
C MET A 1 -2.78 -24.41 9.46
N SER A 2 -1.70 -23.63 9.46
CA SER A 2 -1.78 -22.28 8.89
C SER A 2 -1.91 -22.43 7.37
N ASP A 3 -3.08 -22.09 6.82
CA ASP A 3 -3.21 -21.95 5.37
C ASP A 3 -2.29 -20.82 4.93
N LYS A 4 -1.09 -21.19 4.47
CA LYS A 4 -0.18 -20.22 3.87
C LYS A 4 -0.87 -19.70 2.63
N LEU A 5 -1.16 -18.40 2.59
CA LEU A 5 -1.68 -17.69 1.43
C LEU A 5 -0.90 -18.12 0.17
N LYS A 6 -1.55 -18.86 -0.72
CA LYS A 6 -0.98 -19.26 -2.00
C LYS A 6 -1.06 -18.07 -2.96
N LEU A 7 0.09 -17.48 -3.25
CA LEU A 7 0.15 -16.35 -4.17
C LEU A 7 -0.14 -16.81 -5.59
N THR A 8 -1.01 -16.10 -6.29
CA THR A 8 -1.21 -16.31 -7.73
C THR A 8 0.00 -15.82 -8.52
N ILE A 9 0.11 -16.24 -9.79
CA ILE A 9 1.19 -15.79 -10.69
C ILE A 9 1.26 -14.26 -10.73
N LYS A 10 0.11 -13.58 -10.76
CA LYS A 10 0.05 -12.11 -10.80
C LYS A 10 0.49 -11.47 -9.51
N GLN A 11 0.15 -12.06 -8.37
CA GLN A 11 0.66 -11.61 -7.08
C GLN A 11 2.19 -11.83 -6.99
N ALA A 12 2.72 -12.92 -7.53
CA ALA A 12 4.17 -13.13 -7.61
C ALA A 12 4.88 -12.09 -8.52
N GLN A 13 4.25 -11.70 -9.64
CA GLN A 13 4.71 -10.58 -10.46
C GLN A 13 4.69 -9.26 -9.68
N ALA A 14 3.63 -9.01 -8.90
CA ALA A 14 3.55 -7.83 -8.03
C ALA A 14 4.69 -7.83 -7.00
N ILE A 15 4.92 -8.92 -6.27
CA ILE A 15 6.03 -9.04 -5.32
C ILE A 15 7.39 -8.81 -6.00
N THR A 16 7.60 -9.34 -7.21
CA THR A 16 8.82 -9.10 -7.99
C THR A 16 9.00 -7.61 -8.31
N LEU A 17 7.92 -6.93 -8.70
CA LEU A 17 7.95 -5.48 -8.95
C LEU A 17 8.24 -4.69 -7.67
N LEU A 18 7.66 -5.07 -6.53
CA LEU A 18 7.90 -4.42 -5.24
C LEU A 18 9.36 -4.59 -4.77
N ARG A 19 10.02 -5.68 -5.15
CA ARG A 19 11.46 -5.93 -4.87
C ARG A 19 12.42 -5.21 -5.81
N SER A 20 11.93 -4.66 -6.92
CA SER A 20 12.77 -3.97 -7.91
C SER A 20 13.35 -2.65 -7.39
N LYS A 21 14.14 -1.96 -8.21
CA LYS A 21 14.65 -0.59 -7.93
C LYS A 21 13.58 0.51 -7.93
N ALA A 22 12.34 0.21 -8.31
CA ALA A 22 11.25 1.18 -8.31
C ALA A 22 10.97 1.71 -6.89
N LEU A 23 10.85 3.03 -6.75
CA LEU A 23 10.52 3.67 -5.48
C LEU A 23 9.00 3.87 -5.33
N HIS A 24 8.31 4.05 -6.46
CA HIS A 24 6.86 4.24 -6.52
C HIS A 24 6.24 3.11 -7.32
N VAL A 25 5.32 2.36 -6.71
CA VAL A 25 4.66 1.22 -7.36
C VAL A 25 3.14 1.34 -7.31
N LEU A 26 2.51 1.44 -8.48
CA LEU A 26 1.06 1.41 -8.64
C LEU A 26 0.57 0.01 -9.03
N LEU A 27 -0.26 -0.60 -8.18
CA LEU A 27 -1.05 -1.76 -8.59
C LEU A 27 -2.46 -1.27 -8.91
N TYR A 28 -2.97 -1.52 -10.12
CA TYR A 28 -4.32 -1.09 -10.48
C TYR A 28 -5.14 -2.18 -11.16
N GLY A 29 -6.46 -2.09 -11.07
CA GLY A 29 -7.39 -3.04 -11.68
C GLY A 29 -8.59 -3.33 -10.79
N GLY A 30 -9.48 -4.22 -11.24
CA GLY A 30 -10.79 -4.43 -10.60
C GLY A 30 -10.74 -4.86 -9.13
N ALA A 31 -11.88 -4.79 -8.45
CA ALA A 31 -12.04 -5.29 -7.08
C ALA A 31 -11.61 -6.76 -6.97
N ARG A 32 -11.21 -7.23 -5.78
CA ARG A 32 -10.85 -8.64 -5.53
C ARG A 32 -9.66 -9.21 -6.34
N SER A 33 -8.87 -8.37 -7.01
CA SER A 33 -7.64 -8.76 -7.72
C SER A 33 -6.41 -9.02 -6.84
N GLY A 34 -6.53 -8.89 -5.51
CA GLY A 34 -5.43 -9.21 -4.58
C GLY A 34 -4.34 -8.14 -4.43
N LYS A 35 -4.54 -6.92 -4.95
CA LYS A 35 -3.58 -5.79 -4.87
C LYS A 35 -3.19 -5.45 -3.42
N THR A 36 -4.19 -5.21 -2.58
CA THR A 36 -4.00 -4.83 -1.17
C THR A 36 -3.22 -5.90 -0.42
N VAL A 37 -3.55 -7.19 -0.62
CA VAL A 37 -2.83 -8.30 -0.01
C VAL A 37 -1.34 -8.31 -0.41
N ALA A 38 -1.02 -8.09 -1.69
CA ALA A 38 0.38 -8.03 -2.14
C ALA A 38 1.17 -6.91 -1.45
N PHE A 39 0.58 -5.72 -1.29
CA PHE A 39 1.22 -4.63 -0.56
C PHE A 39 1.37 -4.90 0.94
N LEU A 40 0.33 -5.44 1.59
CA LEU A 40 0.37 -5.77 3.02
C LEU A 40 1.43 -6.83 3.32
N MET A 41 1.57 -7.85 2.48
CA MET A 41 2.64 -8.84 2.60
C MET A 41 4.03 -8.21 2.44
N ALA A 42 4.20 -7.27 1.51
CA ALA A 42 5.46 -6.56 1.34
C ALA A 42 5.78 -5.63 2.53
N ILE A 43 4.78 -4.98 3.12
CA ILE A 43 4.93 -4.15 4.32
C ILE A 43 5.29 -5.02 5.53
N LEU A 44 4.59 -6.14 5.74
CA LEU A 44 4.88 -7.07 6.83
C LEU A 44 6.28 -7.66 6.71
N TYR A 45 6.70 -8.03 5.49
CA TYR A 45 8.08 -8.45 5.24
C TYR A 45 9.08 -7.37 5.65
N ARG A 46 8.81 -6.09 5.31
CA ARG A 46 9.68 -4.98 5.67
C ARG A 46 9.73 -4.78 7.19
N ALA A 47 8.59 -4.79 7.87
CA ALA A 47 8.52 -4.69 9.34
C ALA A 47 9.31 -5.81 10.04
N ASN A 48 9.13 -7.06 9.59
CA ASN A 48 9.83 -8.21 10.18
C ASN A 48 11.35 -8.16 9.98
N ARG A 49 11.81 -7.71 8.80
CA ARG A 49 13.23 -7.81 8.39
C ARG A 49 14.07 -6.58 8.68
N PHE A 50 13.45 -5.43 8.91
CA PHE A 50 14.15 -4.18 9.13
C PHE A 50 13.72 -3.57 10.48
N PRO A 51 14.36 -3.99 11.60
CA PRO A 51 14.04 -3.49 12.93
C PRO A 51 13.97 -1.96 13.00
N GLY A 52 12.98 -1.45 13.73
CA GLY A 52 12.74 0.00 13.86
C GLY A 52 12.05 0.67 12.66
N SER A 53 11.74 -0.05 11.57
CA SER A 53 11.08 0.56 10.41
C SER A 53 9.61 0.89 10.68
N ARG A 54 9.17 2.06 10.20
CA ARG A 54 7.79 2.54 10.30
C ARG A 54 7.13 2.53 8.94
N HIS A 55 5.90 2.03 8.89
CA HIS A 55 5.10 1.92 7.68
C HIS A 55 3.73 2.55 7.88
N LEU A 56 3.32 3.42 6.96
CA LEU A 56 1.99 4.01 6.95
C LEU A 56 1.12 3.34 5.90
N ILE A 57 -0.13 3.02 6.24
CA ILE A 57 -1.16 2.66 5.28
C ILE A 57 -2.33 3.62 5.46
N ALA A 58 -2.65 4.38 4.42
CA ALA A 58 -3.63 5.45 4.52
C ALA A 58 -4.61 5.44 3.34
N ARG A 59 -5.87 5.80 3.64
CA ARG A 59 -6.92 6.08 2.65
C ARG A 59 -7.28 7.56 2.69
N TRP A 60 -8.18 8.00 1.81
CA TRP A 60 -8.79 9.33 1.96
C TRP A 60 -9.44 9.50 3.34
N ARG A 61 -10.33 8.58 3.74
CA ARG A 61 -10.97 8.57 5.07
C ARG A 61 -10.31 7.55 5.99
N TYR A 62 -9.90 7.97 7.18
CA TYR A 62 -9.37 7.05 8.20
C TYR A 62 -10.36 5.95 8.58
N SER A 63 -11.66 6.29 8.71
CA SER A 63 -12.70 5.31 9.04
C SER A 63 -12.76 4.16 8.04
N HIS A 64 -12.57 4.45 6.75
CA HIS A 64 -12.52 3.43 5.70
C HIS A 64 -11.25 2.58 5.82
N ALA A 65 -10.11 3.19 6.15
CA ALA A 65 -8.85 2.46 6.36
C ALA A 65 -8.95 1.55 7.58
N LYS A 66 -9.55 2.02 8.68
CA LYS A 66 -9.78 1.24 9.90
C LYS A 66 -10.71 0.05 9.68
N THR A 67 -11.71 0.16 8.81
CA THR A 67 -12.59 -0.98 8.49
C THR A 67 -11.92 -1.93 7.50
N SER A 68 -11.67 -1.47 6.27
CA SER A 68 -11.26 -2.34 5.16
C SER A 68 -9.81 -2.83 5.24
N ILE A 69 -8.90 -2.03 5.80
CA ILE A 69 -7.48 -2.37 5.86
C ILE A 69 -7.15 -2.95 7.23
N TRP A 70 -7.37 -2.20 8.31
CA TRP A 70 -7.00 -2.66 9.65
C TRP A 70 -7.74 -3.96 10.02
N ARG A 71 -9.08 -3.93 10.08
CA ARG A 71 -9.88 -5.08 10.54
C ARG A 71 -9.90 -6.22 9.53
N GLU A 72 -10.24 -5.92 8.28
CA GLU A 72 -10.55 -6.96 7.30
C GLU A 72 -9.32 -7.57 6.61
N SER A 73 -8.20 -6.84 6.55
CA SER A 73 -7.03 -7.28 5.77
C SER A 73 -5.76 -7.48 6.62
N LEU A 74 -5.33 -6.45 7.35
CA LEU A 74 -4.06 -6.43 8.07
C LEU A 74 -4.08 -7.37 9.27
N LEU A 75 -5.11 -7.34 10.14
CA LEU A 75 -5.18 -8.21 11.30
C LEU A 75 -5.17 -9.72 10.93
N PRO A 76 -5.95 -10.20 9.94
CA PRO A 76 -5.83 -11.58 9.46
C PRO A 76 -4.43 -11.91 8.93
N ILE A 77 -3.82 -11.01 8.15
CA ILE A 77 -2.46 -11.22 7.61
C ILE A 77 -1.43 -11.30 8.73
N LEU A 78 -1.49 -10.43 9.74
CA LEU A 78 -0.59 -10.47 10.89
C LEU A 78 -0.71 -11.79 11.65
N LYS A 79 -1.95 -12.22 11.94
CA LYS A 79 -2.21 -13.48 12.63
C LYS A 79 -1.67 -14.69 11.86
N ALA A 80 -1.76 -14.66 10.53
CA ALA A 80 -1.34 -15.77 9.68
C ALA A 80 0.16 -15.77 9.33
N HIS A 81 0.80 -14.60 9.28
CA HIS A 81 2.10 -14.42 8.62
C HIS A 81 3.15 -13.64 9.42
N SER A 82 2.82 -13.10 10.60
CA SER A 82 3.83 -12.40 11.40
C SER A 82 4.89 -13.37 11.91
N GLU A 83 6.16 -13.06 11.64
CA GLU A 83 7.31 -13.82 12.13
C GLU A 83 7.84 -13.25 13.47
N VAL A 84 7.51 -11.98 13.76
CA VAL A 84 7.92 -11.26 14.96
C VAL A 84 6.70 -11.07 15.86
N PRO A 85 6.81 -11.27 17.19
CA PRO A 85 5.72 -10.96 18.11
C PRO A 85 5.35 -9.47 18.04
N TYR A 86 4.07 -9.18 18.24
CA TYR A 86 3.55 -7.83 18.10
C TYR A 86 2.44 -7.53 19.11
N LYS A 87 2.21 -6.24 19.34
CA LYS A 87 1.11 -5.70 20.13
C LYS A 87 0.23 -4.82 19.24
N LEU A 88 -1.08 -4.91 19.48
CA LEU A 88 -2.07 -4.06 18.82
C LEU A 88 -2.40 -2.88 19.71
N PHE A 89 -2.40 -1.69 19.13
CA PHE A 89 -2.86 -0.47 19.76
C PHE A 89 -4.15 -0.03 19.06
N GLU A 90 -5.27 -0.18 19.75
CA GLU A 90 -6.61 0.03 19.16
C GLU A 90 -7.20 1.42 19.43
N ALA A 91 -6.53 2.22 20.26
CA ALA A 91 -6.83 3.64 20.41
C ALA A 91 -6.59 4.38 19.09
N ASP A 92 -7.32 5.48 18.85
CA ASP A 92 -7.14 6.29 17.64
C ASP A 92 -5.85 7.14 17.74
N PRO A 93 -4.88 7.02 16.81
CA PRO A 93 -4.87 6.17 15.63
C PRO A 93 -4.36 4.75 15.87
N VAL A 94 -5.01 3.78 15.20
CA VAL A 94 -4.66 2.36 15.38
C VAL A 94 -3.33 2.03 14.71
N HIS A 95 -2.53 1.22 15.39
CA HIS A 95 -1.25 0.76 14.88
C HIS A 95 -0.81 -0.57 15.50
N VAL A 96 0.13 -1.22 14.83
CA VAL A 96 0.84 -2.41 15.32
C VAL A 96 2.25 -2.01 15.67
N GLN A 97 2.73 -2.50 16.83
CA GLN A 97 4.13 -2.41 17.23
C GLN A 97 4.70 -3.82 17.36
N PHE A 98 5.85 -4.06 16.74
CA PHE A 98 6.55 -5.33 16.81
C PHE A 98 7.67 -5.27 17.86
N ASP A 99 8.05 -6.43 18.42
CA ASP A 99 9.11 -6.51 19.43
C ASP A 99 10.49 -6.06 18.91
N ASN A 100 10.70 -6.06 17.59
CA ASN A 100 11.89 -5.51 16.94
C ASN A 100 11.85 -3.97 16.77
N GLY A 101 10.84 -3.30 17.32
CA GLY A 101 10.64 -1.85 17.25
C GLY A 101 10.04 -1.33 15.94
N SER A 102 9.75 -2.20 14.96
CA SER A 102 9.01 -1.77 13.76
C SER A 102 7.54 -1.48 14.06
N GLU A 103 6.91 -0.68 13.20
CA GLU A 103 5.54 -0.21 13.39
C GLU A 103 4.76 -0.16 12.07
N ILE A 104 3.47 -0.51 12.11
CA ILE A 104 2.52 -0.32 10.99
C ILE A 104 1.35 0.55 11.48
N TRP A 105 1.23 1.75 10.92
CA TRP A 105 0.23 2.75 11.27
C TRP A 105 -0.88 2.81 10.23
N ILE A 106 -2.11 3.07 10.70
CA ILE A 106 -3.27 3.33 9.84
C ILE A 106 -3.62 4.81 9.89
N GLY A 107 -3.78 5.42 8.72
CA GLY A 107 -4.02 6.85 8.58
C GLY A 107 -5.17 7.21 7.64
N GLY A 108 -5.49 8.50 7.66
CA GLY A 108 -6.44 9.14 6.76
C GLY A 108 -5.94 10.52 6.33
N PHE A 109 -6.36 10.97 5.15
CA PHE A 109 -5.96 12.26 4.58
C PHE A 109 -7.10 13.30 4.57
N GLU A 110 -8.22 12.99 5.24
CA GLU A 110 -9.48 13.73 5.07
C GLU A 110 -9.51 15.12 5.67
N ASP A 111 -8.68 15.39 6.67
CA ASP A 111 -8.62 16.66 7.36
C ASP A 111 -7.22 16.95 7.88
N LYS A 112 -6.99 18.22 8.21
CA LYS A 112 -5.68 18.73 8.62
C LYS A 112 -5.20 18.12 9.92
N GLU A 113 -6.08 17.88 10.90
CA GLU A 113 -5.70 17.34 12.21
C GLU A 113 -5.21 15.88 12.07
N ARG A 114 -5.93 15.08 11.28
CA ARG A 114 -5.53 13.71 10.90
C ARG A 114 -4.15 13.71 10.24
N VAL A 115 -3.97 14.59 9.27
CA VAL A 115 -2.72 14.69 8.53
C VAL A 115 -1.58 15.13 9.44
N GLU A 116 -1.77 16.14 10.30
CA GLU A 116 -0.76 16.60 11.27
C GLU A 116 -0.25 15.47 12.18
N LYS A 117 -1.14 14.58 12.65
CA LYS A 117 -0.73 13.39 13.42
C LYS A 117 0.17 12.46 12.61
N LEU A 118 -0.14 12.26 11.33
CA LEU A 118 0.70 11.46 10.43
C LEU A 118 2.04 12.13 10.11
N LEU A 119 2.06 13.47 10.04
CA LEU A 119 3.24 14.28 9.79
C LEU A 119 4.25 14.30 10.96
N GLY A 120 3.84 13.92 12.17
CA GLY A 120 4.73 13.80 13.33
C GLY A 120 5.75 12.66 13.24
N HIS A 121 5.63 11.82 12.20
CA HIS A 121 6.48 10.65 12.00
C HIS A 121 7.18 10.69 10.65
N GLU A 122 8.33 10.02 10.59
CA GLU A 122 8.97 9.60 9.35
C GLU A 122 8.68 8.11 9.10
N TYR A 123 8.51 7.75 7.82
CA TYR A 123 8.19 6.40 7.39
C TYR A 123 9.22 5.88 6.40
N ALA A 124 9.53 4.60 6.50
CA ALA A 124 10.27 3.87 5.47
C ALA A 124 9.34 3.37 4.36
N THR A 125 8.02 3.35 4.58
CA THR A 125 7.03 2.96 3.56
C THR A 125 5.73 3.69 3.76
N ILE A 126 5.13 4.16 2.68
CA ILE A 126 3.76 4.69 2.70
C ILE A 126 2.96 3.98 1.63
N MET A 127 1.83 3.39 2.01
CA MET A 127 0.82 2.85 1.11
C MET A 127 -0.36 3.81 1.07
N PHE A 128 -0.60 4.40 -0.09
CA PHE A 128 -1.79 5.17 -0.41
C PHE A 128 -2.81 4.23 -1.04
N ASN A 129 -3.87 3.92 -0.31
CA ASN A 129 -4.93 3.02 -0.76
C ASN A 129 -6.09 3.79 -1.39
N GLU A 130 -6.63 3.25 -2.48
CA GLU A 130 -7.68 3.86 -3.30
C GLU A 130 -7.35 5.29 -3.73
N VAL A 131 -6.20 5.45 -4.39
CA VAL A 131 -5.64 6.75 -4.77
C VAL A 131 -6.50 7.54 -5.74
N SER A 132 -7.51 6.91 -6.35
CA SER A 132 -8.58 7.59 -7.09
C SER A 132 -9.43 8.53 -6.22
N GLN A 133 -9.41 8.37 -4.90
CA GLN A 133 -10.11 9.20 -3.93
C GLN A 133 -9.20 10.21 -3.22
N ILE A 134 -7.88 10.12 -3.42
CA ILE A 134 -6.89 10.95 -2.72
C ILE A 134 -6.36 11.99 -3.72
N GLY A 135 -6.49 13.26 -3.38
CA GLY A 135 -5.91 14.35 -4.16
C GLY A 135 -4.38 14.28 -4.21
N TYR A 136 -3.79 14.71 -5.34
CA TYR A 136 -2.33 14.65 -5.52
C TYR A 136 -1.58 15.48 -4.46
N GLU A 137 -2.13 16.60 -4.01
CA GLU A 137 -1.57 17.42 -2.94
C GLU A 137 -1.39 16.64 -1.62
N ALA A 138 -2.42 15.88 -1.22
CA ALA A 138 -2.36 15.04 -0.02
C ALA A 138 -1.32 13.91 -0.18
N VAL A 139 -1.20 13.34 -1.37
CA VAL A 139 -0.13 12.37 -1.67
C VAL A 139 1.24 13.00 -1.52
N THR A 140 1.48 14.17 -2.12
CA THR A 140 2.76 14.90 -2.01
C THR A 140 3.09 15.25 -0.56
N LEU A 141 2.09 15.65 0.22
CA LEU A 141 2.26 15.90 1.65
C LEU A 141 2.67 14.63 2.41
N GLY A 142 2.03 13.49 2.14
CA GLY A 142 2.45 12.20 2.68
C GLY A 142 3.87 11.82 2.25
N MET A 143 4.22 12.05 0.98
CA MET A 143 5.55 11.77 0.43
C MET A 143 6.67 12.53 1.14
N SER A 144 6.42 13.74 1.67
CA SER A 144 7.39 14.48 2.48
C SER A 144 7.84 13.73 3.74
N ARG A 145 7.05 12.76 4.21
CA ARG A 145 7.35 11.93 5.39
C ARG A 145 8.00 10.60 5.05
N LEU A 146 8.17 10.28 3.77
CA LEU A 146 8.87 9.07 3.33
C LEU A 146 10.40 9.24 3.45
N ALA A 147 10.87 9.56 4.65
CA ALA A 147 12.22 10.04 4.94
C ALA A 147 12.95 9.22 6.00
N GLN A 148 12.33 8.17 6.56
CA GLN A 148 12.95 7.41 7.64
C GLN A 148 14.23 6.72 7.16
N THR A 149 15.32 6.85 7.91
CA THR A 149 16.58 6.14 7.61
C THR A 149 16.65 4.84 8.39
N ILE A 150 16.59 3.71 7.68
CA ILE A 150 16.78 2.37 8.24
C ILE A 150 17.87 1.66 7.46
N LYS A 151 18.88 1.11 8.16
CA LYS A 151 20.04 0.48 7.52
C LYS A 151 19.60 -0.66 6.60
N GLY A 152 20.00 -0.57 5.32
CA GLY A 152 19.69 -1.58 4.31
C GLY A 152 18.26 -1.52 3.74
N LEU A 153 17.45 -0.54 4.15
CA LEU A 153 16.08 -0.38 3.67
C LEU A 153 15.96 0.88 2.82
N VAL A 154 15.64 0.70 1.54
CA VAL A 154 15.27 1.82 0.66
C VAL A 154 13.79 2.15 0.87
N ASN A 155 13.48 3.44 1.00
CA ASN A 155 12.13 3.91 1.19
C ASN A 155 11.28 3.73 -0.07
N LYS A 156 10.01 3.34 0.10
CA LYS A 156 9.10 3.06 -1.02
C LYS A 156 7.70 3.57 -0.78
N ALA A 157 7.05 4.02 -1.84
CA ALA A 157 5.64 4.38 -1.85
C ALA A 157 4.85 3.39 -2.70
N TYR A 158 3.72 2.95 -2.15
CA TYR A 158 2.81 1.98 -2.75
C TYR A 158 1.45 2.63 -2.99
N TYR A 159 0.84 2.33 -4.13
CA TYR A 159 -0.38 2.96 -4.57
C TYR A 159 -1.31 1.89 -5.13
N ASP A 160 -2.58 1.86 -4.72
CA ASP A 160 -3.60 1.12 -5.48
C ASP A 160 -4.81 1.95 -5.84
N CYS A 161 -5.44 1.54 -6.94
CA CYS A 161 -6.75 2.03 -7.35
C CYS A 161 -7.43 1.03 -8.31
N ASN A 162 -8.69 1.28 -8.58
CA ASN A 162 -9.31 0.78 -9.82
C ASN A 162 -8.69 1.51 -11.02
N PRO A 163 -8.82 1.00 -12.26
CA PRO A 163 -8.23 1.63 -13.44
C PRO A 163 -8.50 3.15 -13.47
N PRO A 164 -7.45 3.99 -13.40
CA PRO A 164 -7.63 5.43 -13.33
C PRO A 164 -8.05 5.98 -14.69
N SER A 165 -8.89 7.02 -14.68
CA SER A 165 -9.15 7.83 -15.88
C SER A 165 -7.84 8.44 -16.41
N PRO A 166 -7.67 8.62 -17.73
CA PRO A 166 -6.51 9.32 -18.30
C PRO A 166 -6.23 10.70 -17.68
N LEU A 167 -7.28 11.39 -17.23
CA LEU A 167 -7.15 12.71 -16.60
C LEU A 167 -6.63 12.66 -15.16
N HIS A 168 -6.66 11.49 -14.52
CA HIS A 168 -6.28 11.33 -13.11
C HIS A 168 -4.76 11.41 -12.95
N TRP A 169 -4.28 12.04 -11.88
CA TRP A 169 -2.85 12.22 -11.62
C TRP A 169 -2.06 10.90 -11.60
N ALA A 170 -2.67 9.81 -11.10
CA ALA A 170 -2.01 8.50 -11.08
C ALA A 170 -1.79 7.95 -12.50
N HIS A 171 -2.68 8.23 -13.45
CA HIS A 171 -2.49 7.86 -14.85
C HIS A 171 -1.30 8.62 -15.44
N LYS A 172 -1.31 9.94 -15.29
CA LYS A 172 -0.23 10.83 -15.73
C LYS A 172 1.14 10.38 -15.18
N LEU A 173 1.21 10.15 -13.87
CA LEU A 173 2.46 9.83 -13.19
C LEU A 173 2.97 8.41 -13.53
N PHE A 174 2.10 7.40 -13.46
CA PHE A 174 2.53 6.01 -13.57
C PHE A 174 2.50 5.46 -14.99
N ILE A 175 1.61 5.94 -15.85
CA ILE A 175 1.42 5.43 -17.22
C ILE A 175 2.12 6.36 -18.21
N GLU A 176 1.77 7.65 -18.20
CA GLU A 176 2.34 8.63 -19.15
C GLU A 176 3.75 9.10 -18.78
N LYS A 177 4.18 8.90 -17.52
CA LYS A 177 5.48 9.33 -16.99
C LYS A 177 5.67 10.84 -17.02
N VAL A 178 4.61 11.56 -16.68
CA VAL A 178 4.62 13.02 -16.57
C VAL A 178 4.24 13.47 -15.17
N ASP A 179 4.84 14.56 -14.72
CA ASP A 179 4.45 15.21 -13.48
C ASP A 179 3.01 15.76 -13.60
N PRO A 180 2.09 15.41 -12.68
CA PRO A 180 0.68 15.79 -12.80
C PRO A 180 0.38 17.29 -12.75
N VAL A 181 1.31 18.11 -12.24
CA VAL A 181 1.13 19.56 -12.03
C VAL A 181 1.74 20.35 -13.19
N SER A 182 3.02 20.13 -13.47
CA SER A 182 3.75 20.83 -14.53
C SER A 182 3.49 20.26 -15.93
N GLY A 183 3.11 18.98 -16.04
CA GLY A 183 2.99 18.27 -17.31
C GLY A 183 4.33 17.88 -17.93
N GLU A 184 5.46 18.16 -17.27
CA GLU A 184 6.79 17.81 -17.75
C GLU A 184 7.06 16.31 -17.59
N ARG A 185 7.97 15.76 -18.39
CA ARG A 185 8.42 14.38 -18.23
C ARG A 185 9.14 14.21 -16.90
N LEU A 186 8.90 13.09 -16.24
CA LEU A 186 9.63 12.73 -15.02
C LEU A 186 11.12 12.58 -15.33
N GLN A 187 11.96 13.13 -14.45
CA GLN A 187 13.43 13.02 -14.56
C GLN A 187 13.91 11.57 -14.41
N GLN A 188 13.23 10.78 -13.58
CA GLN A 188 13.57 9.38 -13.30
C GLN A 188 12.34 8.48 -13.49
N PRO A 189 11.85 8.30 -14.73
CA PRO A 189 10.58 7.63 -15.01
C PRO A 189 10.59 6.14 -14.62
N ASP A 190 11.77 5.51 -14.58
CA ASP A 190 11.95 4.11 -14.19
C ASP A 190 11.71 3.84 -12.69
N LEU A 191 11.77 4.88 -11.85
CA LEU A 191 11.47 4.74 -10.43
C LEU A 191 9.96 4.64 -10.15
N TYR A 192 9.13 4.99 -11.14
CA TYR A 192 7.69 4.84 -11.10
C TYR A 192 7.33 3.62 -11.94
N ARG A 193 6.76 2.58 -11.34
CA ARG A 193 6.34 1.38 -12.06
C ARG A 193 4.89 1.06 -11.73
N HIS A 194 4.22 0.36 -12.64
CA HIS A 194 2.86 -0.08 -12.44
C HIS A 194 2.67 -1.52 -12.85
N LEU A 195 1.62 -2.16 -12.33
CA LEU A 195 1.14 -3.46 -12.77
C LEU A 195 -0.38 -3.47 -12.75
N ARG A 196 -0.99 -3.89 -13.86
CA ARG A 196 -2.42 -4.19 -13.91
C ARG A 196 -2.69 -5.56 -13.31
N MET A 197 -3.65 -5.65 -12.40
CA MET A 197 -4.13 -6.89 -11.77
C MET A 197 -5.64 -6.96 -11.88
N ASN A 198 -6.18 -7.94 -12.60
CA ASN A 198 -7.61 -8.13 -12.77
C ASN A 198 -8.14 -9.24 -11.84
N PRO A 199 -9.46 -9.33 -11.60
CA PRO A 199 -10.01 -10.33 -10.70
C PRO A 199 -9.80 -11.77 -11.21
N TYR A 200 -9.83 -11.99 -12.54
CA TYR A 200 -9.46 -13.27 -13.17
C TYR A 200 -8.04 -13.73 -12.80
N ASP A 201 -7.12 -12.81 -12.56
CA ASP A 201 -5.75 -13.14 -12.10
C ASP A 201 -5.72 -13.69 -10.66
N ASN A 202 -6.86 -13.67 -9.97
CA ASN A 202 -7.05 -14.10 -8.60
C ASN A 202 -8.15 -15.18 -8.45
N GLU A 203 -8.53 -15.82 -9.56
CA GLU A 203 -9.64 -16.81 -9.62
C GLU A 203 -9.55 -17.90 -8.55
N GLU A 204 -8.36 -18.46 -8.31
CA GLU A 204 -8.13 -19.48 -7.27
C GLU A 204 -8.55 -19.03 -5.85
N ASN A 205 -8.69 -17.73 -5.61
CA ASN A 205 -9.06 -17.14 -4.32
C ASN A 205 -10.45 -16.48 -4.34
N LEU A 206 -11.25 -16.69 -5.39
CA LEU A 206 -12.61 -16.15 -5.52
C LEU A 206 -13.64 -17.27 -5.39
N PRO A 207 -14.85 -16.96 -4.86
CA PRO A 207 -15.97 -17.89 -4.96
C PRO A 207 -16.22 -18.25 -6.42
N GLU A 208 -16.51 -19.52 -6.70
CA GLU A 208 -16.71 -20.06 -8.06
C GLU A 208 -17.74 -19.24 -8.86
N ASN A 209 -18.79 -18.76 -8.18
CA ASN A 209 -19.84 -17.97 -8.80
C ASN A 209 -19.49 -16.48 -8.98
N TYR A 210 -18.44 -15.95 -8.35
CA TYR A 210 -18.09 -14.53 -8.43
C TYR A 210 -17.67 -14.13 -9.84
N ILE A 211 -16.90 -14.99 -10.52
CA ILE A 211 -16.48 -14.71 -11.89
C ILE A 211 -17.66 -14.81 -12.85
N ARG A 212 -18.52 -15.82 -12.67
CA ARG A 212 -19.68 -16.05 -13.56
C ARG A 212 -20.76 -14.98 -13.42
N ASP A 213 -21.05 -14.54 -12.19
CA ASP A 213 -22.25 -13.77 -11.88
C ASP A 213 -21.99 -12.25 -11.75
N ILE A 214 -20.74 -11.82 -11.55
CA ILE A 214 -20.41 -10.42 -11.21
C ILE A 214 -19.45 -9.74 -12.21
N LEU A 215 -18.56 -10.49 -12.88
CA LEU A 215 -17.57 -9.95 -13.83
C LEU A 215 -18.06 -10.07 -15.27
#